data_AF-A0AAE8HLJ4-F1
#
_entry.id   AF-A0AAE8HLJ4-F1
#
_cell.length_a   1.000
_cell.length_b   1.000
_cell.length_c   1.000
_cell.angle_alpha   90.00
_cell.angle_beta   90.00
_cell.angle_gamma   90.00
#
_symmetry.space_group_name_H-M   'P 1'
#
loop_
_entity.id
_entity.type
_entity.pdbx_description
1 polymer ?
#
loop_
_entity_poly.entity_id
_entity_poly.type
_entity_poly.pdbx_seq_one_letter_code
_entity_poly.pdbx_strand_id
1 'polypeptide(L)'
;MAFDNIDITIAYQDKQIDLRISRGLSLIRLEELLRELHILSRLGFVEREDQAWELCLKNKAITLNRYEMLVNFPLGNGDILEIKTYDI
;
A
#
# COMPACT_ATOMS: atom_id res chain seq x y z
N MET A 1 -15.07 18.08 -3.68
CA MET A 1 -13.75 18.14 -4.35
C MET A 1 -13.45 16.72 -4.84
N ALA A 2 -13.19 16.53 -6.13
CA ALA A 2 -12.74 15.24 -6.62
C ALA A 2 -11.26 15.07 -6.23
N PHE A 3 -10.92 13.97 -5.58
CA PHE A 3 -9.53 13.67 -5.28
C PHE A 3 -8.85 13.17 -6.55
N ASP A 4 -7.67 13.71 -6.85
CA ASP A 4 -6.89 13.26 -8.00
C ASP A 4 -6.46 11.80 -7.84
N ASN A 5 -6.34 11.11 -8.97
CA ASN A 5 -5.77 9.76 -9.02
C ASN A 5 -4.24 9.84 -9.16
N ILE A 6 -3.54 8.88 -8.58
CA ILE A 6 -2.10 8.69 -8.73
C ILE A 6 -1.79 7.27 -9.18
N ASP A 7 -0.71 7.14 -9.94
CA ASP A 7 -0.12 5.87 -10.33
C ASP A 7 0.97 5.50 -9.31
N ILE A 8 0.77 4.41 -8.57
CA ILE A 8 1.71 3.91 -7.57
C ILE A 8 2.12 2.48 -7.90
N THR A 9 3.21 2.01 -7.32
CA THR A 9 3.62 0.61 -7.39
C THR A 9 3.51 -0.03 -6.02
N ILE A 10 2.84 -1.18 -5.90
CA ILE A 10 2.91 -2.02 -4.71
C ILE A 10 4.03 -3.05 -4.93
N ALA A 11 4.96 -3.12 -3.99
CA ALA A 11 6.11 -4.02 -4.05
C ALA A 11 6.10 -5.01 -2.89
N TYR A 12 6.47 -6.26 -3.17
CA TYR A 12 6.74 -7.28 -2.17
C TYR A 12 7.83 -8.22 -2.67
N GLN A 13 8.93 -8.34 -1.92
CA GLN A 13 10.12 -9.09 -2.33
C GLN A 13 10.58 -8.63 -3.73
N ASP A 14 10.78 -9.56 -4.67
CA ASP A 14 11.19 -9.28 -6.06
C ASP A 14 10.02 -9.00 -7.01
N LYS A 15 8.80 -8.83 -6.48
CA LYS A 15 7.58 -8.64 -7.28
C LYS A 15 7.00 -7.25 -7.08
N GLN A 16 6.42 -6.73 -8.15
CA GLN A 16 5.82 -5.40 -8.20
C GLN A 16 4.54 -5.41 -9.03
N ILE A 17 3.60 -4.54 -8.69
CA ILE A 17 2.38 -4.31 -9.45
C ILE A 17 2.01 -2.83 -9.43
N ASP A 18 1.76 -2.27 -10.60
CA ASP A 18 1.34 -0.88 -10.74
C ASP A 18 -0.17 -0.76 -10.60
N LEU A 19 -0.60 0.24 -9.84
CA LEU A 19 -2.01 0.53 -9.56
C LEU A 19 -2.29 2.02 -9.75
N ARG A 20 -3.45 2.32 -10.34
CA ARG A 20 -4.02 3.66 -10.34
C ARG A 20 -5.07 3.75 -9.24
N ILE A 21 -4.85 4.63 -8.25
CA ILE A 21 -5.72 4.77 -7.09
C ILE A 21 -6.09 6.24 -6.84
N SER A 22 -7.23 6.47 -6.18
CA SER A 22 -7.60 7.81 -5.73
C SER A 22 -6.83 8.21 -4.48
N ARG A 23 -6.28 9.43 -4.45
CA ARG A 23 -5.64 9.99 -3.25
C ARG A 23 -6.63 10.23 -2.10
N GLY A 24 -7.93 10.16 -2.35
CA GLY A 24 -8.97 10.28 -1.33
C GLY A 24 -9.15 9.03 -0.47
N LEU A 25 -8.51 7.91 -0.82
CA LEU A 25 -8.54 6.70 -0.01
C LEU A 25 -7.75 6.90 1.28
N SER A 26 -8.16 6.23 2.36
CA SER A 26 -7.29 6.01 3.51
C SER A 26 -6.34 4.84 3.24
N LEU A 27 -5.23 4.77 3.97
CA LEU A 27 -4.29 3.65 3.83
C LEU A 27 -4.95 2.31 4.18
N ILE A 28 -5.74 2.26 5.26
CA ILE A 28 -6.50 1.04 5.63
C ILE A 28 -7.46 0.62 4.51
N ARG A 29 -8.13 1.56 3.83
CA ARG A 29 -9.01 1.22 2.72
C ARG A 29 -8.23 0.70 1.53
N LEU A 30 -7.03 1.21 1.28
CA LEU A 30 -6.12 0.65 0.27
C LEU A 30 -5.73 -0.79 0.63
N GLU A 31 -5.33 -1.06 1.87
CA GLU A 31 -5.01 -2.42 2.34
C GLU A 31 -6.17 -3.40 2.15
N GLU A 32 -7.39 -2.98 2.50
CA GLU A 32 -8.62 -3.77 2.26
C GLU A 32 -8.83 -4.06 0.78
N LEU A 33 -8.70 -3.05 -0.09
CA LEU A 33 -8.83 -3.23 -1.54
C LEU A 33 -7.79 -4.19 -2.11
N LEU A 34 -6.55 -4.16 -1.60
CA LEU A 34 -5.51 -5.11 -2.03
C LEU A 34 -5.88 -6.56 -1.67
N ARG A 35 -6.57 -6.77 -0.54
CA ARG A 35 -7.11 -8.09 -0.14
C ARG A 35 -8.31 -8.48 -1.00
N GLU A 36 -9.32 -7.61 -1.10
CA GLU A 36 -10.56 -7.82 -1.85
C GLU A 36 -10.30 -8.15 -3.33
N LEU A 37 -9.31 -7.49 -3.94
CA LEU A 37 -8.93 -7.67 -5.34
C LEU A 37 -7.85 -8.73 -5.56
N HIS A 38 -7.46 -9.47 -4.51
CA HIS A 38 -6.43 -10.50 -4.56
C HIS A 38 -5.08 -10.00 -5.11
N ILE A 39 -4.74 -8.73 -4.90
CA ILE A 39 -3.47 -8.14 -5.35
C ILE A 39 -2.30 -8.71 -4.54
N LEU A 40 -2.52 -8.89 -3.24
CA LEU A 40 -1.54 -9.49 -2.33
C LEU A 40 -1.09 -10.88 -2.79
N SER A 41 -2.03 -11.76 -3.11
CA SER A 41 -1.72 -13.12 -3.56
C SER A 41 -1.06 -13.14 -4.94
N ARG A 42 -1.39 -12.19 -5.83
CA ARG A 42 -0.70 -12.01 -7.13
C ARG A 42 0.77 -11.61 -6.95
N LEU A 43 1.07 -10.83 -5.92
CA LEU A 43 2.44 -10.54 -5.49
C LEU A 43 3.11 -11.73 -4.78
N GLY A 44 2.41 -12.84 -4.58
CA GLY A 44 2.90 -13.99 -3.82
C GLY A 44 2.94 -13.77 -2.31
N PHE A 45 2.30 -12.70 -1.81
CA PHE A 45 2.11 -12.51 -0.38
C PHE A 45 0.94 -13.37 0.10
N VAL A 46 1.16 -14.13 1.17
CA VAL A 46 0.17 -14.99 1.82
C VAL A 46 0.10 -14.55 3.27
N GLU A 47 -1.07 -14.06 3.67
CA GLU A 47 -1.32 -13.65 5.06
C GLU A 47 -1.28 -14.87 5.97
N ARG A 48 -0.54 -14.77 7.06
CA ARG A 48 -0.45 -15.80 8.10
C ARG A 48 -0.97 -15.24 9.42
N GLU A 49 -1.53 -16.10 10.25
CA GLU A 49 -2.11 -15.69 11.54
C GLU A 49 -1.04 -15.20 12.53
N ASP A 50 0.19 -15.67 12.40
CA ASP A 50 1.36 -15.32 13.21
C ASP A 50 2.20 -14.15 12.64
N GLN A 51 1.69 -13.48 11.59
CA GLN A 51 2.43 -12.45 10.87
C GLN A 51 1.61 -11.17 10.69
N ALA A 52 2.12 -10.06 11.22
CA ALA A 52 1.64 -8.73 10.90
C ALA A 52 2.29 -8.25 9.60
N TRP A 53 1.60 -7.37 8.88
CA TRP A 53 2.19 -6.64 7.77
C TRP A 53 1.64 -5.22 7.67
N GLU A 54 2.40 -4.34 7.04
CA GLU A 54 2.00 -2.95 6.78
C GLU A 54 2.56 -2.46 5.44
N LEU A 55 1.94 -1.42 4.89
CA LEU A 55 2.48 -0.68 3.74
C LEU A 55 3.42 0.41 4.21
N CYS A 56 4.65 0.40 3.69
CA CYS A 56 5.66 1.41 3.93
C CYS A 56 6.02 2.13 2.62
N LEU A 57 6.18 3.46 2.67
CA LEU A 57 6.77 4.18 1.54
C LEU A 57 8.25 3.83 1.38
N LYS A 58 8.60 3.30 0.21
CA LYS A 58 10.00 3.05 -0.14
C LYS A 58 10.72 4.40 -0.30
N ASN A 59 11.95 4.49 0.19
CA ASN A 59 12.80 5.68 0.11
C ASN A 59 12.32 6.93 0.87
N LYS A 60 11.29 6.81 1.73
CA LYS A 60 10.85 7.91 2.61
C LYS A 60 10.81 7.40 4.05
N ALA A 61 11.50 8.10 4.96
CA ALA A 61 11.51 7.77 6.39
C ALA A 61 10.27 8.34 7.08
N ILE A 62 9.08 7.90 6.65
CA ILE A 62 7.80 8.38 7.17
C ILE A 62 6.96 7.17 7.58
N THR A 63 6.50 7.18 8.82
CA THR A 63 5.50 6.22 9.30
C THR A 63 4.13 6.65 8.80
N LEU A 64 3.44 5.76 8.08
CA LEU A 64 2.11 6.04 7.58
C LEU A 64 1.08 5.68 8.67
N ASN A 65 0.26 6.65 9.07
CA ASN A 65 -0.90 6.36 9.91
C ASN A 65 -1.98 5.69 9.06
N ARG A 66 -2.30 4.43 9.39
CA ARG A 66 -3.28 3.63 8.64
C ARG A 66 -4.68 4.25 8.50
N TYR A 67 -5.07 5.13 9.41
CA TYR A 67 -6.38 5.79 9.40
C TYR A 67 -6.41 7.10 8.61
N GLU A 68 -5.25 7.58 8.16
CA GLU A 68 -5.11 8.86 7.46
C GLU A 68 -5.33 8.69 5.95
N MET A 69 -5.77 9.77 5.28
CA MET A 69 -5.94 9.80 3.83
C MET A 69 -4.60 9.84 3.09
N LEU A 70 -4.53 9.17 1.95
CA LEU A 70 -3.33 9.13 1.10
C LEU A 70 -2.91 10.52 0.60
N VAL A 71 -3.86 11.44 0.43
CA VAL A 71 -3.58 12.83 0.06
C VAL A 71 -2.73 13.57 1.10
N ASN A 72 -2.80 13.17 2.37
CA ASN A 72 -2.05 13.80 3.47
C ASN A 72 -0.63 13.27 3.61
N PHE A 73 -0.30 12.19 2.89
CA PHE A 73 1.07 11.73 2.74
C PHE A 73 1.71 12.36 1.51
N PRO A 74 3.06 12.48 1.48
CA PRO A 74 3.78 12.95 0.30
C PRO A 74 3.83 11.84 -0.77
N LEU A 75 2.67 11.33 -1.18
CA LEU A 75 2.48 10.33 -2.22
C LEU A 75 2.22 11.00 -3.57
N GLY A 76 2.95 10.56 -4.60
CA GLY A 76 2.84 11.01 -5.97
C GLY A 76 2.96 9.87 -6.98
N ASN A 77 2.94 10.24 -8.26
CA ASN A 77 3.09 9.29 -9.36
C ASN A 77 4.48 8.63 -9.32
N GLY A 78 4.52 7.31 -9.43
CA GLY A 78 5.73 6.50 -9.40
C GLY A 78 6.27 6.19 -8.00
N ASP A 79 5.57 6.62 -6.94
CA ASP A 79 5.93 6.19 -5.58
C ASP A 79 5.65 4.70 -5.39
N ILE A 80 6.51 4.07 -4.58
CA ILE A 80 6.46 2.64 -4.29
C ILE A 80 6.03 2.44 -2.84
N LEU A 81 4.94 1.70 -2.63
CA LEU A 81 4.55 1.17 -1.33
C LEU A 81 5.04 -0.27 -1.22
N GLU A 82 5.93 -0.53 -0.27
CA GLU A 82 6.51 -1.83 0.01
C GLU A 82 5.75 -2.51 1.15
N ILE A 83 5.35 -3.76 0.94
CA ILE A 83 4.77 -4.61 1.98
C ILE A 83 5.91 -5.07 2.88
N LYS A 84 5.85 -4.71 4.16
CA LYS A 84 6.76 -5.20 5.20
C LYS A 84 6.02 -6.12 6.15
N THR A 85 6.67 -7.18 6.56
CA THR A 85 6.11 -8.21 7.45
C THR A 85 6.88 -8.25 8.77
N TYR A 86 6.18 -8.55 9.86
CA TYR A 86 6.72 -8.69 11.20
C TYR A 86 6.12 -9.92 11.86
N ASP A 87 6.95 -10.71 12.55
CA ASP A 87 6.48 -11.83 13.35
C ASP A 87 5.87 -11.31 14.66
N ILE A 88 4.76 -11.90 15.11
CA ILE A 88 4.00 -11.49 16.32
C ILE A 88 4.20 -12.49 17.46
#